data_AF-A0A494BAY4-F1
#
_entry.id   AF-A0A494BAY4-F1
#
_cell.length_a   1.000
_cell.length_b   1.000
_cell.length_c   1.000
_cell.angle_alpha   90.00
_cell.angle_beta   90.00
_cell.angle_gamma   90.00
#
_symmetry.space_group_name_H-M   'P 1'
#
loop_
_entity.id
_entity.type
_entity.pdbx_description
1 polymer ?
#
loop_
_entity_poly.entity_id
_entity_poly.type
_entity_poly.pdbx_seq_one_letter_code
_entity_poly.pdbx_strand_id
1 'polypeptide(L)'
;MAGARPGVHALQLEPPTVVETLRRGSKFIKWDEEKLMTVVAGPDPVNTTFLNFMAVQDDTVKVWSEELFKLAMNILAQNASRNTFLRKAYTKLKLQVNQDGRIPVKNILKMFSADKKRVETALESCGLNFNRSESIRPDEFPLEIFERFLNKLCLRPDIDKILLEIGAKGKPYLTLEQLMDFINQKQRDPR
;
A
#
# COMPACT_ATOMS: atom_id res chain seq x y z
N MET A 1 -25.68 46.61 -8.12
CA MET A 1 -25.88 46.06 -6.76
C MET A 1 -26.37 44.61 -6.92
N ALA A 2 -25.45 43.66 -7.06
CA ALA A 2 -25.80 42.25 -7.28
C ALA A 2 -26.09 41.58 -5.93
N GLY A 3 -27.34 41.16 -5.72
CA GLY A 3 -27.74 40.39 -4.55
C GLY A 3 -27.31 38.92 -4.70
N ALA A 4 -26.64 38.38 -3.69
CA ALA A 4 -26.38 36.95 -3.57
C ALA A 4 -27.51 36.30 -2.78
N ARG A 5 -28.27 35.41 -3.42
CA ARG A 5 -29.23 34.52 -2.73
C ARG A 5 -28.45 33.38 -2.06
N PRO A 6 -28.77 32.98 -0.81
CA PRO A 6 -28.12 31.83 -0.19
C PRO A 6 -28.67 30.55 -0.84
N GLY A 7 -27.83 29.90 -1.66
CA GLY A 7 -28.19 28.69 -2.38
C GLY A 7 -28.31 27.48 -1.44
N VAL A 8 -29.24 26.59 -1.77
CA VAL A 8 -29.62 25.32 -1.10
C VAL A 8 -28.48 24.27 -1.11
N HIS A 9 -27.25 24.70 -1.38
CA HIS A 9 -26.02 23.89 -1.46
C HIS A 9 -24.84 24.53 -0.69
N ALA A 10 -25.10 25.46 0.22
CA ALA A 10 -24.06 25.90 1.16
C ALA A 10 -23.65 24.66 1.99
N LEU A 11 -22.40 24.23 1.84
CA LEU A 11 -21.83 23.13 2.61
C LEU A 11 -21.95 23.50 4.09
N GLN A 12 -22.92 22.92 4.80
CA GLN A 12 -23.01 23.07 6.24
C GLN A 12 -21.82 22.30 6.81
N LEU A 13 -20.77 23.03 7.19
CA LEU A 13 -19.72 22.47 8.01
C LEU A 13 -20.36 22.14 9.37
N GLU A 14 -20.66 20.86 9.58
CA GLU A 14 -21.10 20.42 10.89
C GLU A 14 -20.00 20.72 11.91
N PRO A 15 -20.32 21.35 13.05
CA PRO A 15 -19.36 21.55 14.13
C PRO A 15 -18.77 20.18 14.53
N PRO A 16 -17.47 20.08 14.80
CA PRO A 16 -16.87 18.84 15.30
C PRO A 16 -17.64 18.33 16.53
N THR A 17 -18.36 17.22 16.39
CA THR A 17 -19.12 16.63 17.48
C THR A 17 -18.30 15.51 18.12
N VAL A 18 -17.83 15.79 19.34
CA VAL A 18 -17.20 14.79 20.19
C VAL A 18 -18.26 13.75 20.61
N VAL A 19 -17.98 12.46 20.45
CA VAL A 19 -18.89 11.35 20.80
C VAL A 19 -19.36 11.48 22.26
N GLU A 20 -20.61 11.12 22.54
CA GLU A 20 -21.21 11.35 23.85
C GLU A 20 -20.47 10.67 25.01
N THR A 21 -19.80 9.54 24.76
CA THR A 21 -18.91 8.88 25.73
C THR A 21 -17.74 9.77 26.16
N LEU A 22 -17.20 10.56 25.23
CA LEU A 22 -16.15 11.56 25.48
C LEU A 22 -16.73 12.86 26.10
N ARG A 23 -17.98 13.22 25.77
CA ARG A 23 -18.67 14.38 26.38
C ARG A 23 -19.14 14.13 27.80
N ARG A 24 -19.67 12.93 28.08
CA ARG A 24 -20.26 12.55 29.36
C ARG A 24 -19.23 12.35 30.44
N GLY A 25 -17.95 12.20 30.08
CA GLY A 25 -16.83 11.99 30.99
C GLY A 25 -17.18 10.93 32.01
N SER A 26 -16.91 9.65 31.73
CA SER A 26 -17.08 8.61 32.75
C SER A 26 -16.40 9.07 34.04
N LYS A 27 -17.20 9.27 35.10
CA LYS A 27 -16.69 9.54 36.44
C LYS A 27 -15.69 8.41 36.70
N PHE A 28 -14.39 8.73 36.82
CA PHE A 28 -13.24 7.80 36.82
C PHE A 28 -12.52 7.49 35.49
N ILE A 29 -12.53 8.36 34.48
CA ILE A 29 -11.33 8.48 33.62
C ILE A 29 -10.47 9.58 34.21
N LYS A 30 -9.52 9.18 35.08
CA LYS A 30 -8.30 9.96 35.25
C LYS A 30 -7.76 10.18 33.82
N TRP A 31 -7.61 11.44 33.42
CA TRP A 31 -6.96 11.80 32.15
C TRP A 31 -5.48 11.44 32.29
N ASP A 32 -5.16 10.15 32.21
CA ASP A 32 -3.80 9.72 32.00
C ASP A 32 -3.49 10.00 30.53
N GLU A 33 -2.79 11.12 30.28
CA GLU A 33 -2.17 11.43 28.99
C GLU A 33 -1.36 10.24 28.47
N GLU A 34 -0.89 9.38 29.37
CA GLU A 34 -0.22 8.10 29.12
C GLU A 34 -1.06 7.09 28.31
N LYS A 35 -2.38 7.30 28.15
CA LYS A 35 -3.27 6.44 27.35
C LYS A 35 -3.65 7.02 25.98
N LEU A 36 -3.17 8.22 25.65
CA LEU A 36 -3.44 8.87 24.36
C LEU A 36 -2.24 8.77 23.43
N MET A 37 -2.50 8.41 22.17
CA MET A 37 -1.49 8.39 21.11
C MET A 37 -1.97 9.20 19.91
N THR A 38 -1.15 10.14 19.46
CA THR A 38 -1.38 10.87 18.21
C THR A 38 -0.35 10.46 17.17
N VAL A 39 -0.80 9.92 16.05
CA VAL A 39 0.03 9.64 14.88
C VAL A 39 -0.04 10.84 13.95
N VAL A 40 1.12 11.45 13.67
CA VAL A 40 1.26 12.56 12.72
C VAL A 40 1.92 12.04 11.46
N ALA A 41 1.26 12.21 10.31
CA ALA A 41 1.76 11.77 9.02
C ALA A 41 1.45 12.78 7.93
N GLY A 42 2.35 12.93 6.94
CA GLY A 42 2.19 13.84 5.83
C GLY A 42 3.23 13.60 4.73
N PRO A 43 2.99 14.04 3.49
CA PRO A 43 3.99 14.01 2.43
C PRO A 43 5.15 15.00 2.65
N ASP A 44 4.93 16.04 3.47
CA ASP A 44 5.89 17.09 3.76
C ASP A 44 5.61 17.73 5.15
N PRO A 45 6.49 18.61 5.67
CA PRO A 45 6.33 19.21 6.99
C PRO A 45 5.09 20.12 7.16
N VAL A 46 4.44 20.54 6.08
CA VAL A 46 3.29 21.48 6.11
C VAL A 46 1.98 20.69 6.04
N ASN A 47 1.89 19.75 5.10
CA ASN A 47 0.68 18.99 4.82
C ASN A 47 0.54 17.80 5.78
N THR A 48 0.24 18.07 7.05
CA THR A 48 0.15 17.04 8.08
C THR A 48 -1.29 16.60 8.35
N THR A 49 -1.46 15.31 8.64
CA THR A 49 -2.71 14.69 9.10
C THR A 49 -2.49 14.10 10.47
N PHE A 50 -3.45 14.30 11.38
CA PHE A 50 -3.40 13.83 12.75
C PHE A 50 -4.42 12.71 12.95
N LEU A 51 -3.97 11.57 13.44
CA LEU A 51 -4.82 10.43 13.80
C LEU A 51 -4.69 10.19 15.31
N ASN A 52 -5.79 10.36 16.05
CA ASN A 52 -5.80 10.25 17.50
C ASN A 52 -6.39 8.90 17.92
N PHE A 53 -5.67 8.19 18.77
CA PHE A 53 -6.03 6.89 19.34
C PHE A 53 -6.00 6.97 20.86
N MET A 54 -6.89 6.22 21.51
CA MET A 54 -6.90 6.03 22.96
C MET A 54 -6.79 4.55 23.24
N ALA A 55 -5.79 4.14 24.01
CA ALA A 55 -5.66 2.75 24.42
C ALA A 55 -6.66 2.43 25.54
N VAL A 56 -7.28 1.25 25.45
CA VAL A 56 -8.15 0.73 26.51
C VAL A 56 -7.32 0.11 27.64
N GLN A 57 -6.16 -0.46 27.29
CA GLN A 57 -5.23 -1.09 28.22
C GLN A 57 -4.10 -0.12 28.60
N ASP A 58 -3.67 -0.19 29.85
CA ASP A 58 -2.53 0.56 30.38
C ASP A 58 -1.23 0.13 29.68
N ASP A 59 -0.21 1.00 29.69
CA ASP A 59 1.14 0.78 29.13
C ASP A 59 1.23 0.45 27.62
N THR A 60 0.08 0.36 26.93
CA THR A 60 0.02 -0.06 25.51
C THR A 60 0.45 1.08 24.59
N VAL A 61 0.08 2.33 24.91
CA VAL A 61 0.44 3.51 24.11
C VAL A 61 1.95 3.69 23.98
N LYS A 62 2.70 3.44 25.05
CA LYS A 62 4.16 3.57 25.03
C LYS A 62 4.80 2.57 24.06
N VAL A 63 4.38 1.31 24.11
CA VAL A 63 4.88 0.28 23.19
C VAL A 63 4.51 0.63 21.75
N TRP A 64 3.27 1.03 21.49
CA TRP A 64 2.83 1.39 20.14
C TRP A 64 3.55 2.61 19.59
N SER A 65 3.75 3.66 20.39
CA SER A 65 4.43 4.88 19.94
C SER A 65 5.89 4.62 19.60
N GLU A 66 6.60 3.87 20.45
CA GLU A 66 8.00 3.49 20.23
C GLU A 66 8.15 2.58 19.00
N GLU A 67 7.36 1.52 18.88
CA GLU A 67 7.48 0.57 17.77
C GLU A 67 7.04 1.17 16.44
N LEU A 68 5.97 1.97 16.42
CA LEU A 68 5.53 2.66 15.21
C LEU A 68 6.61 3.65 14.74
N PHE A 69 7.23 4.39 15.65
CA PHE A 69 8.31 5.32 15.32
C PHE A 69 9.55 4.58 14.79
N LYS A 70 9.97 3.48 15.43
CA LYS A 70 11.08 2.63 14.95
C LYS A 70 10.84 2.13 13.53
N LEU A 71 9.62 1.67 13.22
CA LEU A 71 9.26 1.19 11.88
C LEU A 71 9.21 2.34 10.86
N ALA A 72 8.67 3.50 11.23
CA ALA A 72 8.57 4.66 10.35
C ALA A 72 9.94 5.25 9.98
N MET A 73 10.89 5.23 10.92
CA MET A 73 12.25 5.78 10.75
C MET A 73 13.29 4.72 10.35
N ASN A 74 12.87 3.51 10.01
CA ASN A 74 13.77 2.45 9.60
C ASN A 74 14.38 2.73 8.21
N ILE A 75 15.69 2.97 8.18
CA ILE A 75 16.46 3.27 6.97
C ILE A 75 16.40 2.12 5.94
N LEU A 76 16.40 0.86 6.38
CA LEU A 76 16.31 -0.29 5.48
C LEU A 76 14.90 -0.41 4.86
N ALA A 77 13.86 -0.01 5.60
CA ALA A 77 12.50 0.03 5.07
C ALA A 77 12.32 1.15 4.04
N GLN A 78 13.00 2.29 4.25
CA GLN A 78 13.00 3.40 3.29
C GLN A 78 13.77 3.07 2.01
N ASN A 79 14.89 2.34 2.11
CA ASN A 79 15.75 1.96 1.00
C ASN A 79 15.52 0.51 0.52
N ALA A 80 14.30 0.01 0.70
CA ALA A 80 13.99 -1.37 0.38
C ALA A 80 14.06 -1.65 -1.14
N SER A 81 14.26 -2.93 -1.50
CA SER A 81 14.29 -3.34 -2.91
C SER A 81 12.96 -3.07 -3.63
N ARG A 82 13.00 -3.00 -4.98
CA ARG A 82 11.79 -2.93 -5.80
C ARG A 82 10.80 -4.05 -5.47
N ASN A 83 11.28 -5.26 -5.25
CA ASN A 83 10.44 -6.42 -4.92
C ASN A 83 9.72 -6.23 -3.58
N THR A 84 10.37 -5.61 -2.60
CA THR A 84 9.76 -5.29 -1.31
C THR A 84 8.63 -4.28 -1.47
N PHE A 85 8.80 -3.25 -2.31
CA PHE A 85 7.71 -2.31 -2.61
C PHE A 85 6.53 -2.96 -3.35
N LEU A 86 6.79 -3.92 -4.24
CA LEU A 86 5.72 -4.71 -4.86
C LEU A 86 4.98 -5.58 -3.83
N ARG A 87 5.72 -6.20 -2.91
CA ARG A 87 5.12 -6.94 -1.78
C ARG A 87 4.30 -6.02 -0.87
N LYS A 88 4.73 -4.78 -0.63
CA LYS A 88 3.95 -3.77 0.12
C LYS A 88 2.62 -3.45 -0.58
N ALA A 89 2.62 -3.33 -1.92
CA ALA A 89 1.40 -3.14 -2.70
C ALA A 89 0.46 -4.35 -2.60
N TYR A 90 1.01 -5.57 -2.70
CA TYR A 90 0.28 -6.81 -2.50
C TYR A 90 -0.35 -6.90 -1.09
N THR A 91 0.42 -6.67 -0.03
CA THR A 91 -0.06 -6.70 1.34
C THR A 91 -1.20 -5.71 1.55
N LYS A 92 -1.10 -4.50 0.97
CA LYS A 92 -2.20 -3.51 1.01
C LYS A 92 -3.49 -4.06 0.40
N LEU A 93 -3.42 -4.74 -0.74
CA LEU A 93 -4.61 -5.36 -1.36
C LEU A 93 -5.23 -6.43 -0.46
N LYS A 94 -4.41 -7.26 0.20
CA LYS A 94 -4.90 -8.30 1.12
C LYS A 94 -5.49 -7.77 2.42
N LEU A 95 -5.03 -6.62 2.91
CA LEU A 95 -5.57 -6.00 4.12
C LEU A 95 -6.83 -5.18 3.84
N GLN A 96 -6.99 -4.62 2.64
CA GLN A 96 -8.14 -3.81 2.25
C GLN A 96 -9.28 -4.66 1.67
N VAL A 97 -9.81 -5.57 2.50
CA VAL A 97 -10.94 -6.45 2.17
C VAL A 97 -12.30 -5.79 2.40
N ASN A 98 -13.36 -6.35 1.80
CA ASN A 98 -14.74 -6.00 2.12
C ASN A 98 -15.21 -6.65 3.44
N GLN A 99 -16.47 -6.43 3.80
CA GLN A 99 -17.09 -7.01 5.01
C GLN A 99 -17.07 -8.55 5.00
N ASP A 100 -17.05 -9.16 3.81
CA ASP A 100 -16.97 -10.62 3.64
C ASP A 100 -15.53 -11.16 3.65
N GLY A 101 -14.54 -10.31 3.94
CA GLY A 101 -13.13 -10.71 3.95
C GLY A 101 -12.52 -10.96 2.56
N ARG A 102 -13.15 -10.49 1.48
CA ARG A 102 -12.69 -10.66 0.09
C ARG A 102 -12.05 -9.39 -0.46
N ILE A 103 -11.10 -9.55 -1.39
CA ILE A 103 -10.38 -8.46 -2.03
C ILE A 103 -11.25 -7.86 -3.14
N PRO A 104 -11.72 -6.61 -3.06
CA PRO A 104 -12.57 -6.03 -4.09
C PRO A 104 -11.77 -5.72 -5.35
N VAL A 105 -12.27 -6.12 -6.54
CA VAL A 105 -11.58 -5.85 -7.82
C VAL A 105 -11.42 -4.35 -8.06
N LYS A 106 -12.39 -3.53 -7.64
CA LYS A 106 -12.30 -2.06 -7.67
C LYS A 106 -11.03 -1.50 -6.98
N ASN A 107 -10.51 -2.17 -5.95
CA ASN A 107 -9.31 -1.72 -5.24
C ASN A 107 -8.06 -1.99 -6.08
N ILE A 108 -8.00 -3.12 -6.80
CA ILE A 108 -6.93 -3.45 -7.75
C ILE A 108 -6.92 -2.43 -8.91
N LEU A 109 -8.09 -2.18 -9.50
CA LEU A 109 -8.25 -1.18 -10.58
C LEU A 109 -7.88 0.24 -10.14
N LYS A 110 -8.11 0.58 -8.86
CA LYS A 110 -7.71 1.88 -8.29
C LYS A 110 -6.21 1.96 -8.06
N MET A 111 -5.57 0.86 -7.66
CA MET A 111 -4.13 0.78 -7.45
C MET A 111 -3.36 0.91 -8.77
N PHE A 112 -3.86 0.32 -9.85
CA PHE A 112 -3.28 0.36 -11.20
C PHE A 112 -4.12 1.21 -12.15
N SER A 113 -4.36 2.47 -11.78
CA SER A 113 -5.33 3.34 -12.46
C SER A 113 -4.90 3.82 -13.85
N ALA A 114 -3.65 3.58 -14.27
CA ALA A 114 -3.12 4.05 -15.54
C ALA A 114 -3.83 3.41 -16.75
N ASP A 115 -4.14 2.11 -16.69
CA ASP A 115 -4.80 1.37 -17.77
C ASP A 115 -5.68 0.26 -17.19
N LYS A 116 -6.94 0.59 -16.89
CA LYS A 116 -7.88 -0.33 -16.23
C LYS A 116 -8.24 -1.53 -17.10
N LYS A 117 -8.34 -1.35 -18.43
CA LYS A 117 -8.64 -2.44 -19.35
C LYS A 117 -7.54 -3.49 -19.33
N ARG A 118 -6.28 -3.05 -19.31
CA ARG A 118 -5.13 -3.97 -19.20
C ARG A 118 -5.11 -4.71 -17.88
N VAL A 119 -5.54 -4.08 -16.78
CA VAL A 119 -5.69 -4.74 -15.48
C VAL A 119 -6.74 -5.84 -15.54
N GLU A 120 -7.90 -5.58 -16.15
CA GLU A 120 -8.97 -6.57 -16.34
C GLU A 120 -8.47 -7.78 -17.16
N THR A 121 -7.81 -7.54 -18.30
CA THR A 121 -7.22 -8.60 -19.12
C THR A 121 -6.14 -9.39 -18.36
N ALA A 122 -5.32 -8.73 -17.55
CA ALA A 122 -4.29 -9.41 -16.76
C ALA A 122 -4.89 -10.29 -15.66
N LEU A 123 -5.96 -9.84 -14.99
CA LEU A 123 -6.71 -10.63 -14.00
C LEU A 123 -7.37 -11.84 -14.67
N GLU A 124 -8.04 -11.64 -15.79
CA GLU A 124 -8.65 -12.71 -16.59
C GLU A 124 -7.62 -13.77 -16.99
N SER A 125 -6.45 -13.34 -17.48
CA SER A 125 -5.35 -14.25 -17.85
C SER A 125 -4.78 -15.07 -16.68
N CYS A 126 -5.02 -14.62 -15.45
CA CYS A 126 -4.64 -15.33 -14.23
C CYS A 126 -5.75 -16.23 -13.69
N GLY A 127 -6.92 -16.28 -14.33
CA GLY A 127 -8.10 -17.02 -13.87
C GLY A 127 -8.78 -16.37 -12.68
N LEU A 128 -8.65 -15.04 -12.52
CA LEU A 128 -9.23 -14.28 -11.41
C LEU A 128 -10.45 -13.49 -11.86
N ASN A 129 -11.33 -13.21 -10.90
CA ASN A 129 -12.43 -12.27 -11.09
C ASN A 129 -11.89 -10.90 -11.52
N PHE A 130 -12.47 -10.34 -12.58
CA PHE A 130 -12.02 -9.09 -13.20
C PHE A 130 -13.14 -8.04 -13.31
N ASN A 131 -14.40 -8.40 -13.06
CA ASN A 131 -15.47 -7.41 -13.07
C ASN A 131 -15.35 -6.48 -11.86
N ARG A 132 -15.57 -5.19 -12.09
CA ARG A 132 -15.42 -4.15 -11.05
C ARG A 132 -16.26 -4.38 -9.79
N SER A 133 -17.43 -5.01 -9.92
CA SER A 133 -18.35 -5.33 -8.83
C SER A 133 -17.99 -6.60 -8.06
N GLU A 134 -17.09 -7.43 -8.61
CA GLU A 134 -16.69 -8.70 -8.01
C GLU A 134 -15.58 -8.52 -6.97
N SER A 135 -15.30 -9.62 -6.28
CA SER A 135 -14.23 -9.73 -5.31
C SER A 135 -13.52 -11.09 -5.44
N ILE A 136 -12.28 -11.14 -4.97
CA ILE A 136 -11.39 -12.30 -5.05
C ILE A 136 -11.16 -12.83 -3.63
N ARG A 137 -11.14 -14.16 -3.44
CA ARG A 137 -10.81 -14.74 -2.12
C ARG A 137 -9.31 -14.54 -1.82
N PRO A 138 -8.92 -14.19 -0.59
CA PRO A 138 -7.51 -14.00 -0.24
C PRO A 138 -6.61 -15.23 -0.52
N ASP A 139 -7.19 -16.43 -0.48
CA ASP A 139 -6.49 -17.71 -0.75
C ASP A 139 -6.26 -17.95 -2.25
N GLU A 140 -7.11 -17.38 -3.11
CA GLU A 140 -6.94 -17.42 -4.57
C GLU A 140 -5.94 -16.38 -5.07
N PHE A 141 -5.51 -15.48 -4.18
CA PHE A 141 -4.56 -14.42 -4.47
C PHE A 141 -3.27 -14.54 -3.64
N PRO A 142 -2.55 -15.68 -3.70
CA PRO A 142 -1.22 -15.81 -3.11
C PRO A 142 -0.20 -14.96 -3.90
N LEU A 143 1.01 -14.87 -3.37
CA LEU A 143 2.01 -13.98 -3.93
C LEU A 143 2.43 -14.40 -5.35
N GLU A 144 2.52 -15.70 -5.63
CA GLU A 144 2.90 -16.19 -6.96
C GLU A 144 1.89 -15.76 -8.04
N ILE A 145 0.60 -15.76 -7.67
CA ILE A 145 -0.47 -15.30 -8.58
C ILE A 145 -0.39 -13.79 -8.78
N PHE A 146 -0.06 -13.03 -7.75
CA PHE A 146 0.19 -11.59 -7.88
C PHE A 146 1.39 -11.28 -8.78
N GLU A 147 2.49 -12.01 -8.65
CA GLU A 147 3.67 -11.88 -9.52
C GLU A 147 3.34 -12.23 -10.97
N ARG A 148 2.57 -13.31 -11.18
CA ARG A 148 2.06 -13.67 -12.52
C ARG A 148 1.16 -12.58 -13.10
N PHE A 149 0.26 -12.02 -12.30
CA PHE A 149 -0.57 -10.87 -12.69
C PHE A 149 0.28 -9.67 -13.11
N LEU A 150 1.32 -9.32 -12.34
CA LEU A 150 2.21 -8.21 -12.70
C LEU A 150 2.97 -8.45 -14.01
N ASN A 151 3.44 -9.68 -14.26
CA ASN A 151 4.12 -10.04 -15.50
C ASN A 151 3.19 -9.95 -16.73
N LYS A 152 1.89 -10.23 -16.55
CA LYS A 152 0.88 -10.07 -17.61
C LYS A 152 0.44 -8.62 -17.79
N LEU A 153 0.38 -7.86 -16.70
CA LEU A 153 0.03 -6.43 -16.72
C LEU A 153 1.12 -5.56 -17.36
N CYS A 154 2.38 -5.86 -17.08
CA CYS A 154 3.53 -5.04 -17.45
C CYS A 154 4.58 -5.88 -18.20
N LEU A 155 4.53 -5.82 -19.53
CA LEU A 155 5.54 -6.43 -20.39
C LEU A 155 6.90 -5.75 -20.19
N ARG A 156 7.98 -6.54 -20.20
CA ARG A 156 9.35 -6.10 -19.89
C ARG A 156 10.35 -6.44 -21.01
N PRO A 157 10.19 -5.87 -22.22
CA PRO A 157 11.12 -6.10 -23.34
C PRO A 157 12.54 -5.59 -23.05
N ASP A 158 12.68 -4.67 -22.09
CA ASP A 158 13.96 -4.22 -21.57
C ASP A 158 14.74 -5.33 -20.85
N ILE A 159 14.05 -6.20 -20.12
CA ILE A 159 14.68 -7.39 -19.51
C ILE A 159 15.13 -8.36 -20.60
N ASP A 160 14.29 -8.61 -21.61
CA ASP A 160 14.65 -9.50 -22.72
C ASP A 160 15.93 -9.04 -23.43
N LYS A 161 16.06 -7.73 -23.66
CA LYS A 161 17.27 -7.13 -24.22
C LYS A 161 18.50 -7.37 -23.34
N ILE A 162 18.39 -7.16 -22.04
CA ILE A 162 19.49 -7.40 -21.09
C ILE A 162 19.90 -8.88 -21.12
N LEU A 163 18.94 -9.82 -21.11
CA LEU A 163 19.21 -11.25 -21.18
C LEU A 163 19.97 -11.64 -22.45
N LEU A 164 19.60 -11.04 -23.59
CA LEU A 164 20.33 -11.24 -24.85
C LEU A 164 21.78 -10.71 -24.78
N GLU A 165 21.98 -9.52 -24.20
CA GLU A 165 23.29 -8.88 -24.05
C GLU A 165 24.25 -9.66 -23.14
N ILE A 166 23.75 -10.28 -22.06
CA ILE A 166 24.55 -11.08 -21.13
C ILE A 166 24.79 -12.52 -21.61
N GLY A 167 24.39 -12.84 -22.85
CA GLY A 167 24.77 -14.08 -23.51
C GLY A 167 23.74 -15.20 -23.46
N ALA A 168 22.48 -14.95 -23.08
CA ALA A 168 21.42 -15.96 -23.17
C ALA A 168 21.22 -16.46 -24.62
N LYS A 169 21.54 -15.65 -25.64
CA LYS A 169 21.57 -16.03 -27.09
C LYS A 169 20.37 -16.89 -27.54
N GLY A 170 19.16 -16.60 -27.06
CA GLY A 170 17.94 -17.33 -27.39
C GLY A 170 17.65 -18.57 -26.55
N LYS A 171 18.50 -18.90 -25.56
CA LYS A 171 18.21 -19.92 -24.55
C LYS A 171 17.23 -19.37 -23.50
N PRO A 172 16.31 -20.19 -22.97
CA PRO A 172 15.36 -19.77 -21.94
C PRO A 172 15.98 -19.70 -20.53
N TYR A 173 17.32 -19.66 -20.42
CA TYR A 173 18.04 -19.68 -19.15
C TYR A 173 19.40 -18.99 -19.29
N LEU A 174 19.97 -18.61 -18.14
CA LEU A 174 21.38 -18.20 -18.00
C LEU A 174 22.15 -19.32 -17.31
N THR A 175 23.42 -19.50 -17.69
CA THR A 175 24.32 -20.36 -16.92
C THR A 175 24.81 -19.63 -15.67
N LEU A 176 25.26 -20.41 -14.68
CA LEU A 176 25.85 -19.83 -13.45
C LEU A 176 27.05 -18.94 -13.77
N GLU A 177 27.88 -19.33 -14.72
CA GLU A 177 29.04 -18.55 -15.18
C GLU A 177 28.61 -17.20 -15.77
N GLN A 178 27.60 -17.18 -16.65
CA GLN A 178 27.07 -15.94 -17.24
C GLN A 178 26.52 -14.99 -16.18
N LEU A 179 25.78 -15.51 -15.20
CA LEU A 179 25.26 -14.71 -14.11
C LEU A 179 26.38 -14.17 -13.21
N MET A 180 27.37 -15.00 -12.91
CA MET A 180 28.53 -14.61 -12.09
C MET A 180 29.33 -13.49 -12.77
N ASP A 181 29.60 -13.61 -14.07
CA ASP A 181 30.30 -12.58 -14.84
C ASP A 181 29.49 -11.29 -14.91
N PHE A 182 28.17 -11.38 -15.13
CA PHE A 182 27.31 -10.21 -15.13
C PHE A 182 27.36 -9.46 -13.78
N ILE A 183 27.28 -10.18 -12.67
CA ILE A 183 27.36 -9.57 -11.33
C ILE A 183 28.74 -8.91 -11.12
N ASN A 184 29.81 -9.66 -11.39
CA ASN A 184 31.17 -9.21 -11.09
C ASN A 184 31.67 -8.08 -12.01
N GLN A 185 31.24 -8.06 -13.28
CA GLN A 185 31.76 -7.12 -14.27
C GLN A 185 30.81 -5.97 -14.63
N LYS A 186 29.48 -6.16 -14.48
CA LYS A 186 28.49 -5.13 -14.87
C LYS A 186 27.76 -4.48 -13.69
N GLN A 187 27.57 -5.19 -12.59
CA GLN A 187 26.83 -4.68 -11.42
C GLN A 187 27.74 -4.21 -10.28
N ARG A 188 29.01 -4.57 -10.30
CA ARG A 188 29.99 -4.19 -9.27
C ARG A 188 30.65 -2.85 -9.62
N ASP A 189 30.78 -1.97 -8.62
CA ASP A 189 31.62 -0.77 -8.75
C ASP A 189 33.08 -1.21 -8.99
N PRO A 190 33.75 -0.75 -10.07
CA PRO A 190 35.13 -1.12 -10.36
C PRO A 190 36.17 -0.51 -9.41
N ARG A 191 35.77 0.44 -8.56
CA ARG A 191 36.64 1.10 -7.57
C ARG A 191 36.95 0.24 -6.36
#